data_AF-A0A2S0WGU9-F1
#
_entry.id   AF-A0A2S0WGU9-F1
#
_cell.length_a   1.000
_cell.length_b   1.000
_cell.length_c   1.000
_cell.angle_alpha   90.00
_cell.angle_beta   90.00
_cell.angle_gamma   90.00
#
_symmetry.space_group_name_H-M   'P 1'
#
loop_
_entity.id
_entity.type
_entity.pdbx_description
1 polymer ?
#
loop_
_entity_poly.entity_id
_entity_poly.type
_entity_poly.pdbx_seq_one_letter_code
_entity_poly.pdbx_strand_id
1 'polypeptide(L)'
;MAVFTQGGLGQVVGEQWFTAGNGAMQGRHTIPANSHVHPSWVFSKPGTYKVTIRQTTTSKGGEKLTGQATLTFNVGGSGNANEGHFDFGSAPCSKGGSAGGSQGGQKQAAGQQGQQAQAQNLSSGSSSKSAGKATSVAAKPASNSTAGGGEQTCTAGIVPRVKDDRTVPAQWKDPASLVFGLGDAAKANLPQAIGPVPAGPVWMIGSTQQAGVPWLGGNTQHPSLLENTKGDVTWDIAGFEGPGAMAVFTQGGLGQVVGEQWFTAADGKAQGSHTIPANSHVHPSWVFSKPGAYKVTVRQTTTAKGGEKLTGQATLTFNVGGSGNANEGHFDFGTVFDPKGSCSSGGAGAAGGATGGGEAAEGGAEAVREGSLAETGTTVMTLPFAVLGLGILVFGAGLVFLDARLRSKLLTAVGARR
;
A
#
# COMPACT_ATOMS: atom_id res chain seq x y z
N MET A 1 19.05 19.41 11.02
CA MET A 1 18.18 18.34 10.50
C MET A 1 16.93 19.00 9.96
N ALA A 2 16.37 18.49 8.87
CA ALA A 2 15.07 18.93 8.39
C ALA A 2 14.28 17.74 7.84
N VAL A 3 12.96 17.83 7.94
CA VAL A 3 12.01 16.80 7.50
C VAL A 3 11.03 17.44 6.55
N PHE A 4 10.85 16.80 5.41
CA PHE A 4 10.02 17.29 4.32
C PHE A 4 9.19 16.14 3.77
N THR A 5 8.03 16.43 3.20
CA THR A 5 7.54 15.57 2.13
C THR A 5 8.52 15.68 0.97
N GLN A 6 8.76 14.58 0.26
CA GLN A 6 9.46 14.74 -1.00
C GLN A 6 8.53 15.42 -1.99
N GLY A 7 9.07 16.32 -2.80
CA GLY A 7 8.27 17.02 -3.80
C GLY A 7 7.73 16.04 -4.84
N GLY A 8 6.59 16.39 -5.45
CA GLY A 8 6.09 15.68 -6.63
C GLY A 8 7.09 15.77 -7.80
N LEU A 9 6.74 15.18 -8.95
CA LEU A 9 7.58 15.18 -10.16
C LEU A 9 8.18 16.57 -10.43
N GLY A 10 9.52 16.65 -10.44
CA GLY A 10 10.27 17.88 -10.72
C GLY A 10 10.55 18.78 -9.51
N GLN A 11 10.10 18.43 -8.30
CA GLN A 11 10.47 19.13 -7.07
C GLN A 11 11.36 18.27 -6.18
N VAL A 12 12.57 18.76 -5.90
CA VAL A 12 13.58 18.06 -5.09
C VAL A 12 13.18 18.00 -3.60
N VAL A 13 12.38 18.97 -3.15
CA VAL A 13 11.92 19.09 -1.76
C VAL A 13 10.45 19.53 -1.81
N GLY A 14 9.58 18.82 -1.09
CA GLY A 14 8.16 19.16 -0.94
C GLY A 14 7.91 20.06 0.26
N GLU A 15 6.70 19.98 0.83
CA GLU A 15 6.33 20.74 2.03
C GLU A 15 7.26 20.38 3.20
N GLN A 16 7.87 21.41 3.79
CA GLN A 16 8.68 21.28 5.00
C GLN A 16 7.78 21.05 6.21
N TRP A 17 7.97 19.92 6.87
CA TRP A 17 7.23 19.58 8.08
C TRP A 17 7.83 20.23 9.31
N PHE A 18 9.14 20.03 9.50
CA PHE A 18 9.87 20.61 10.61
C PHE A 18 11.37 20.73 10.35
N THR A 19 11.98 21.72 10.99
CA THR A 19 13.43 21.94 11.01
C THR A 19 13.93 21.91 12.43
N ALA A 20 15.14 21.37 12.60
CA ALA A 20 15.85 21.37 13.87
C ALA A 20 17.28 21.89 13.67
N GLY A 21 17.58 22.99 14.36
CA GLY A 21 18.89 23.66 14.33
C GLY A 21 19.06 24.54 15.55
N ASN A 22 20.30 24.66 16.06
CA ASN A 22 20.66 25.50 17.21
C ASN A 22 19.78 25.27 18.47
N GLY A 23 19.39 24.02 18.74
CA GLY A 23 18.56 23.66 19.89
C GLY A 23 17.06 23.96 19.76
N ALA A 24 16.61 24.55 18.64
CA ALA A 24 15.20 24.80 18.37
C ALA A 24 14.64 23.79 17.35
N MET A 25 13.43 23.29 17.61
CA MET A 25 12.61 22.57 16.64
C MET A 25 11.42 23.45 16.26
N GLN A 26 11.14 23.59 14.97
CA GLN A 26 10.02 24.40 14.46
C GLN A 26 9.25 23.61 13.41
N GLY A 27 7.92 23.77 13.40
CA GLY A 27 7.03 23.18 12.40
C GLY A 27 6.00 22.21 12.98
N ARG A 28 5.00 21.89 12.18
CA ARG A 28 3.99 20.86 12.44
C ARG A 28 3.45 20.36 11.11
N HIS A 29 2.98 19.13 11.09
CA HIS A 29 2.24 18.59 9.95
C HIS A 29 1.07 17.75 10.45
N THR A 30 -0.02 17.71 9.69
CA THR A 30 -1.21 16.92 10.01
C THR A 30 -1.28 15.76 9.03
N ILE A 31 -1.17 14.54 9.56
CA ILE A 31 -1.39 13.31 8.79
C ILE A 31 -2.89 12.99 8.85
N PRO A 32 -3.57 12.78 7.71
CA PRO A 32 -4.98 12.39 7.70
C PRO A 32 -5.25 11.13 8.52
N ALA A 33 -6.45 11.02 9.10
CA ALA A 33 -6.84 9.81 9.82
C ALA A 33 -6.81 8.59 8.88
N ASN A 34 -6.43 7.43 9.42
CA ASN A 34 -6.30 6.16 8.67
C ASN A 34 -5.31 6.23 7.49
N SER A 35 -4.30 7.09 7.59
CA SER A 35 -3.19 7.13 6.64
C SER A 35 -1.86 7.04 7.37
N HIS A 36 -0.82 6.72 6.63
CA HIS A 36 0.57 6.96 7.00
C HIS A 36 1.22 7.71 5.85
N VAL A 37 2.45 8.18 6.02
CA VAL A 37 3.17 8.89 4.97
C VAL A 37 4.67 8.64 5.14
N HIS A 38 5.43 8.79 4.05
CA HIS A 38 6.88 8.61 4.03
C HIS A 38 7.61 9.96 3.85
N PRO A 39 7.93 10.68 4.95
CA PRO A 39 8.71 11.89 4.84
C PRO A 39 10.20 11.58 4.59
N SER A 40 10.88 12.50 3.91
CA SER A 40 12.34 12.47 3.76
C SER A 40 13.02 13.14 4.95
N TRP A 41 14.06 12.50 5.48
CA TRP A 41 14.86 12.99 6.60
C TRP A 41 16.24 13.41 6.10
N VAL A 42 16.61 14.69 6.33
CA VAL A 42 17.88 15.24 5.87
C VAL A 42 18.73 15.70 7.06
N PHE A 43 19.96 15.22 7.11
CA PHE A 43 20.95 15.54 8.13
C PHE A 43 22.14 16.25 7.49
N SER A 44 22.58 17.36 8.10
CA SER A 44 23.64 18.18 7.53
C SER A 44 25.04 17.64 7.83
N LYS A 45 25.20 16.76 8.83
CA LYS A 45 26.47 16.19 9.27
C LYS A 45 26.22 14.79 9.86
N PRO A 46 27.23 13.88 9.86
CA PRO A 46 27.20 12.68 10.69
C PRO A 46 27.07 13.02 12.19
N GLY A 47 26.51 12.09 12.96
CA GLY A 47 26.34 12.23 14.41
C GLY A 47 25.05 11.60 14.93
N THR A 48 24.89 11.61 16.25
CA THR A 48 23.68 11.13 16.92
C THR A 48 22.68 12.27 17.10
N TYR A 49 21.49 12.12 16.54
CA TYR A 49 20.38 13.06 16.66
C TYR A 49 19.26 12.44 17.49
N LYS A 50 18.80 13.14 18.53
CA LYS A 50 17.60 12.77 19.31
C LYS A 50 16.48 13.74 18.99
N VAL A 51 15.39 13.23 18.42
CA VAL A 51 14.26 14.02 17.91
C VAL A 51 13.02 13.64 18.69
N THR A 52 12.54 14.52 19.56
CA THR A 52 11.27 14.31 20.28
C THR A 52 10.12 14.87 19.46
N ILE A 53 9.23 13.99 19.02
CA ILE A 53 8.03 14.33 18.25
C ILE A 53 6.84 14.31 19.18
N ARG A 54 6.08 15.41 19.19
CA ARG A 54 4.78 15.49 19.87
C ARG A 54 3.67 15.21 18.86
N GLN A 55 2.85 14.20 19.15
CA GLN A 55 1.65 13.87 18.38
C GLN A 55 0.41 14.39 19.12
N THR A 56 -0.52 14.98 18.38
CA THR A 56 -1.80 15.42 18.93
C THR A 56 -2.92 14.94 18.02
N THR A 57 -4.00 14.42 18.58
CA THR A 57 -5.20 14.03 17.83
C THR A 57 -6.46 14.42 18.61
N THR A 58 -7.61 14.35 17.96
CA THR A 58 -8.92 14.55 18.61
C THR A 58 -9.66 13.21 18.61
N SER A 59 -10.11 12.76 19.78
CA SER A 59 -10.88 11.54 19.92
C SER A 59 -12.27 11.70 19.28
N LYS A 60 -12.98 10.58 19.04
CA LYS A 60 -14.37 10.62 18.56
C LYS A 60 -15.31 11.38 19.50
N GLY A 61 -14.96 11.46 20.79
CA GLY A 61 -15.70 12.24 21.80
C GLY A 61 -15.31 13.72 21.87
N GLY A 62 -14.45 14.21 20.96
CA GLY A 62 -13.99 15.60 20.92
C GLY A 62 -12.83 15.92 21.86
N GLU A 63 -12.29 14.94 22.59
CA GLU A 63 -11.17 15.14 23.51
C GLU A 63 -9.84 15.27 22.76
N LYS A 64 -9.05 16.29 23.09
CA LYS A 64 -7.70 16.43 22.54
C LYS A 64 -6.72 15.51 23.26
N LEU A 65 -6.21 14.52 22.55
CA LEU A 65 -5.19 13.60 23.05
C LEU A 65 -3.79 14.06 22.61
N THR A 66 -2.80 13.87 23.48
CA THR A 66 -1.40 14.21 23.19
C THR A 66 -0.48 13.07 23.62
N GLY A 67 0.46 12.71 22.75
CA GLY A 67 1.56 11.79 23.04
C GLY A 67 2.89 12.39 22.59
N GLN A 68 4.00 11.82 23.08
CA GLN A 68 5.32 12.16 22.57
C GLN A 68 6.24 10.94 22.60
N ALA A 69 7.14 10.87 21.63
CA ALA A 69 8.18 9.85 21.59
C ALA A 69 9.46 10.43 20.98
N THR A 70 10.61 9.88 21.35
CA THR A 70 11.91 10.34 20.88
C THR A 70 12.52 9.32 19.93
N LEU A 71 12.76 9.74 18.69
CA LEU A 71 13.53 8.99 17.71
C LEU A 71 15.02 9.30 17.87
N THR A 72 15.86 8.27 17.77
CA THR A 72 17.32 8.43 17.80
C THR A 72 17.90 8.00 16.46
N PHE A 73 18.59 8.90 15.77
CA PHE A 73 19.24 8.64 14.48
C PHE A 73 20.76 8.67 14.67
N ASN A 74 21.45 7.58 14.32
CA ASN A 74 22.91 7.52 14.27
C ASN A 74 23.38 7.71 12.83
N VAL A 75 23.52 8.96 12.40
CA VAL A 75 23.84 9.29 11.00
C VAL A 75 25.32 9.06 10.75
N GLY A 76 25.64 8.22 9.76
CA GLY A 76 27.02 7.82 9.44
C GLY A 76 27.61 6.80 10.42
N GLY A 77 26.79 6.21 11.30
CA GLY A 77 27.16 5.11 12.19
C GLY A 77 26.16 3.95 12.10
N SER A 78 26.30 2.96 12.98
CA SER A 78 25.36 1.84 13.06
C SER A 78 24.27 2.07 14.10
N GLY A 79 23.06 1.57 13.83
CA GLY A 79 21.95 1.45 14.76
C GLY A 79 21.45 0.02 14.90
N ASN A 80 20.32 -0.17 15.58
CA ASN A 80 19.59 -1.43 15.66
C ASN A 80 18.41 -1.51 14.67
N ALA A 81 18.21 -0.47 13.85
CA ALA A 81 17.17 -0.35 12.83
C ALA A 81 17.80 0.09 11.50
N ASN A 82 18.78 -0.68 11.02
CA ASN A 82 19.58 -0.31 9.84
C ASN A 82 18.86 -0.62 8.51
N GLU A 83 17.96 -1.60 8.51
CA GLU A 83 17.23 -2.09 7.34
C GLU A 83 15.82 -2.49 7.74
N GLY A 84 14.86 -2.32 6.83
CA GLY A 84 13.44 -2.67 7.03
C GLY A 84 12.49 -1.47 6.95
N HIS A 85 11.21 -1.75 7.18
CA HIS A 85 10.14 -0.76 7.22
C HIS A 85 9.71 -0.48 8.66
N PHE A 86 9.65 0.79 9.05
CA PHE A 86 9.36 1.19 10.42
C PHE A 86 8.31 2.29 10.46
N ASP A 87 7.18 2.00 11.12
CA ASP A 87 6.11 2.96 11.32
C ASP A 87 6.25 3.70 12.65
N PHE A 88 6.18 5.03 12.59
CA PHE A 88 6.07 5.88 13.76
C PHE A 88 4.64 6.37 13.93
N GLY A 89 3.91 5.80 14.89
CA GLY A 89 2.50 6.08 15.12
C GLY A 89 2.13 6.20 16.59
N SER A 90 0.85 6.43 16.87
CA SER A 90 0.29 6.51 18.21
C SER A 90 -0.64 5.34 18.48
N ALA A 91 -0.50 4.68 19.63
CA ALA A 91 -1.42 3.66 20.11
C ALA A 91 -2.18 4.18 21.35
N PRO A 92 -3.44 3.77 21.56
CA PRO A 92 -4.17 4.11 22.78
C PRO A 92 -3.46 3.52 24.00
N CYS A 93 -3.39 4.30 25.08
CA CYS A 93 -2.85 3.80 26.34
C CYS A 93 -3.70 2.62 26.82
N SER A 94 -3.05 1.47 27.01
CA SER A 94 -3.68 0.37 27.76
C SER A 94 -3.89 0.85 29.19
N LYS A 95 -5.07 0.62 29.78
CA LYS A 95 -5.38 1.02 31.16
C LYS A 95 -4.28 0.51 32.11
N GLY A 96 -3.43 1.41 32.61
CA GLY A 96 -2.40 1.11 33.62
C GLY A 96 -0.93 1.39 33.25
N GLY A 97 -0.60 1.88 32.05
CA GLY A 97 0.79 2.17 31.66
C GLY A 97 1.12 3.67 31.61
N SER A 98 2.08 4.13 32.42
CA SER A 98 2.71 5.45 32.25
C SER A 98 3.60 5.47 31.00
N ALA A 99 3.71 6.62 30.35
CA ALA A 99 4.48 6.82 29.11
C ALA A 99 5.99 6.63 29.34
N GLY A 100 6.46 5.39 29.20
CA GLY A 100 7.87 5.02 29.10
C GLY A 100 8.15 4.48 27.70
N GLY A 101 9.25 4.93 27.09
CA GLY A 101 9.60 4.66 25.69
C GLY A 101 9.41 3.20 25.27
N SER A 102 8.60 2.99 24.24
CA SER A 102 8.46 1.68 23.61
C SER A 102 9.77 1.33 22.92
N GLN A 103 10.53 0.41 23.51
CA GLN A 103 11.48 -0.39 22.76
C GLN A 103 10.69 -1.20 21.74
N GLY A 104 11.01 -1.03 20.46
CA GLY A 104 10.57 -1.95 19.41
C GLY A 104 11.05 -3.35 19.78
N GLY A 105 10.13 -4.17 20.26
CA GLY A 105 10.40 -5.52 20.71
C GLY A 105 9.08 -6.28 20.76
N GLN A 106 8.65 -6.83 19.64
CA GLN A 106 7.73 -7.95 19.69
C GLN A 106 8.50 -9.13 20.28
N LYS A 107 7.95 -9.69 21.36
CA LYS A 107 8.46 -10.86 22.07
C LYS A 107 8.74 -12.01 21.10
N GLN A 108 10.02 -12.30 20.88
CA GLN A 108 10.46 -13.66 20.53
C GLN A 108 10.54 -14.45 21.83
N ALA A 109 9.74 -15.52 21.93
CA ALA A 109 9.90 -16.50 23.00
C ALA A 109 11.23 -17.22 22.79
N ALA A 110 12.17 -16.98 23.71
CA ALA A 110 13.44 -17.68 23.78
C ALA A 110 13.21 -19.16 24.14
N GLY A 111 13.69 -20.06 23.28
CA GLY A 111 13.85 -21.48 23.54
C GLY A 111 15.33 -21.85 23.46
N GLN A 112 15.99 -21.77 24.63
CA GLN A 112 17.16 -22.54 25.06
C GLN A 112 18.43 -22.58 24.17
N GLN A 113 19.42 -21.74 24.53
CA GLN A 113 20.83 -22.10 24.43
C GLN A 113 21.35 -22.40 25.83
N GLY A 114 21.73 -23.66 26.05
CA GLY A 114 22.53 -24.12 27.18
C GLY A 114 23.89 -24.60 26.70
N GLN A 115 24.89 -23.71 26.84
CA GLN A 115 26.27 -23.98 27.26
C GLN A 115 27.11 -25.01 26.48
N GLN A 116 28.07 -24.46 25.71
CA GLN A 116 29.33 -25.13 25.36
C GLN A 116 30.27 -25.15 26.58
N ALA A 117 30.80 -26.33 26.90
CA ALA A 117 32.07 -26.49 27.62
C ALA A 117 32.90 -27.59 26.95
N GLN A 118 34.21 -27.37 26.96
CA GLN A 118 35.28 -28.03 26.20
C GLN A 118 35.58 -29.50 26.57
N ALA A 119 36.23 -30.16 25.60
CA ALA A 119 37.14 -31.32 25.68
C ALA A 119 36.47 -32.69 25.96
N GLN A 120 36.83 -33.81 25.34
CA GLN A 120 38.15 -34.27 24.90
C GLN A 120 38.04 -35.18 23.66
N ASN A 121 39.13 -35.18 22.90
CA ASN A 121 39.41 -36.09 21.79
C ASN A 121 40.29 -37.23 22.33
N LEU A 122 39.84 -38.49 22.26
CA LEU A 122 40.70 -39.68 22.36
C LEU A 122 40.04 -40.86 21.62
N SER A 123 40.65 -41.26 20.50
CA SER A 123 40.98 -42.62 20.01
C SER A 123 39.89 -43.73 20.09
N SER A 124 39.73 -44.70 19.19
CA SER A 124 40.56 -45.26 18.13
C SER A 124 39.79 -46.44 17.48
N GLY A 125 40.01 -46.67 16.17
CA GLY A 125 39.87 -47.96 15.45
C GLY A 125 38.49 -48.63 15.38
N SER A 126 38.20 -49.59 14.51
CA SER A 126 38.78 -50.03 13.23
C SER A 126 37.77 -51.03 12.64
N SER A 127 37.67 -51.02 11.30
CA SER A 127 37.44 -52.18 10.41
C SER A 127 36.21 -53.12 10.55
N SER A 128 35.36 -53.05 9.50
CA SER A 128 34.90 -54.15 8.62
C SER A 128 34.19 -55.40 9.19
N LYS A 129 33.01 -55.73 8.65
CA LYS A 129 32.83 -56.81 7.64
C LYS A 129 31.38 -56.96 7.17
N SER A 130 31.28 -57.40 5.93
CA SER A 130 30.09 -57.72 5.11
C SER A 130 29.57 -59.14 5.35
N ALA A 131 28.24 -59.30 5.28
CA ALA A 131 27.46 -60.46 4.80
C ALA A 131 25.97 -60.09 5.01
N GLY A 132 24.94 -60.37 4.20
CA GLY A 132 24.73 -61.20 3.03
C GLY A 132 23.22 -61.47 2.95
N LYS A 133 22.54 -60.83 1.98
CA LYS A 133 21.32 -61.19 1.23
C LYS A 133 20.29 -62.18 1.83
N ALA A 134 19.00 -61.77 1.86
CA ALA A 134 17.86 -62.58 1.38
C ALA A 134 16.59 -61.73 1.18
N THR A 135 16.14 -61.67 -0.07
CA THR A 135 14.83 -61.20 -0.55
C THR A 135 13.73 -62.22 -0.26
N SER A 136 12.53 -61.78 0.13
CA SER A 136 11.30 -62.51 -0.16
C SER A 136 10.16 -61.54 -0.47
N VAL A 137 9.51 -61.82 -1.60
CA VAL A 137 8.33 -61.15 -2.16
C VAL A 137 7.13 -61.98 -1.75
N ALA A 138 6.07 -61.38 -1.21
CA ALA A 138 4.76 -62.03 -1.10
C ALA A 138 3.64 -60.99 -1.21
N ALA A 139 2.62 -61.37 -1.99
CA ALA A 139 1.61 -60.51 -2.58
C ALA A 139 0.38 -60.24 -1.68
N LYS A 140 -0.24 -59.10 -1.96
CA LYS A 140 -1.63 -58.62 -1.82
C LYS A 140 -2.72 -59.62 -1.34
N PRO A 141 -3.72 -59.11 -0.60
CA PRO A 141 -5.13 -59.40 -0.87
C PRO A 141 -5.90 -58.15 -1.34
N ALA A 142 -6.80 -58.36 -2.31
CA ALA A 142 -7.63 -57.35 -2.97
C ALA A 142 -9.07 -57.39 -2.42
N SER A 143 -9.64 -56.21 -2.19
CA SER A 143 -11.06 -55.78 -2.33
C SER A 143 -11.21 -54.51 -1.47
N ASN A 144 -11.85 -53.41 -1.88
CA ASN A 144 -13.02 -53.24 -2.70
C ASN A 144 -12.87 -51.96 -3.55
N SER A 145 -13.22 -52.04 -4.83
CA SER A 145 -13.29 -50.91 -5.75
C SER A 145 -14.65 -50.20 -5.61
N THR A 146 -14.64 -48.97 -5.11
CA THR A 146 -15.71 -47.99 -5.39
C THR A 146 -15.21 -47.08 -6.50
N ALA A 147 -15.92 -47.08 -7.61
CA ALA A 147 -15.68 -46.20 -8.74
C ALA A 147 -16.17 -44.77 -8.47
N GLY A 148 -15.44 -43.79 -9.00
CA GLY A 148 -16.07 -42.61 -9.60
C GLY A 148 -16.22 -41.36 -8.74
N GLY A 149 -15.11 -40.82 -8.22
CA GLY A 149 -15.00 -39.40 -7.90
C GLY A 149 -13.59 -38.97 -8.25
N GLY A 150 -13.40 -38.25 -9.36
CA GLY A 150 -12.11 -37.63 -9.64
C GLY A 150 -11.79 -36.70 -8.48
N GLU A 151 -10.83 -37.08 -7.64
CA GLU A 151 -10.44 -36.28 -6.48
C GLU A 151 -9.83 -34.99 -7.03
N GLN A 152 -10.59 -33.90 -6.90
CA GLN A 152 -10.18 -32.58 -7.35
C GLN A 152 -8.98 -32.17 -6.48
N THR A 153 -7.76 -32.41 -6.98
CA THR A 153 -6.55 -32.00 -6.30
C THR A 153 -6.46 -30.48 -6.40
N CYS A 154 -6.75 -29.80 -5.30
CA CYS A 154 -6.54 -28.37 -5.19
C CYS A 154 -5.17 -28.13 -4.56
N THR A 155 -4.37 -27.32 -5.24
CA THR A 155 -3.08 -26.89 -4.72
C THR A 155 -3.27 -25.54 -4.07
N ALA A 156 -2.77 -25.39 -2.84
CA ALA A 156 -2.77 -24.11 -2.14
C ALA A 156 -2.16 -23.02 -3.04
N GLY A 157 -2.67 -21.81 -2.92
CA GLY A 157 -2.30 -20.70 -3.79
C GLY A 157 -2.20 -19.40 -3.04
N ILE A 158 -2.05 -18.33 -3.82
CA ILE A 158 -2.21 -16.97 -3.34
C ILE A 158 -3.24 -16.26 -4.19
N VAL A 159 -4.00 -15.37 -3.56
CA VAL A 159 -5.02 -14.57 -4.21
C VAL A 159 -4.68 -13.10 -4.01
N PRO A 160 -4.37 -12.36 -5.08
CA PRO A 160 -4.18 -10.92 -4.98
C PRO A 160 -5.48 -10.21 -4.59
N ARG A 161 -5.38 -9.26 -3.66
CA ARG A 161 -6.50 -8.50 -3.10
C ARG A 161 -6.10 -7.04 -2.93
N VAL A 162 -7.07 -6.13 -2.85
CA VAL A 162 -6.80 -4.75 -2.45
C VAL A 162 -7.24 -4.55 -1.02
N LYS A 163 -6.31 -4.18 -0.14
CA LYS A 163 -6.63 -3.66 1.19
C LYS A 163 -7.16 -2.24 1.02
N ASP A 164 -8.42 -2.04 1.35
CA ASP A 164 -9.14 -0.77 1.29
C ASP A 164 -9.30 -0.22 2.71
N ASP A 165 -8.52 0.82 3.03
CA ASP A 165 -8.42 1.41 4.36
C ASP A 165 -9.37 2.61 4.56
N ARG A 166 -10.32 2.84 3.63
CA ARG A 166 -11.31 3.93 3.77
C ARG A 166 -12.27 3.71 4.94
N THR A 167 -12.41 2.47 5.40
CA THR A 167 -13.23 2.08 6.56
C THR A 167 -12.37 1.41 7.61
N VAL A 168 -12.82 1.46 8.87
CA VAL A 168 -12.14 0.78 9.99
C VAL A 168 -13.08 -0.26 10.60
N PRO A 169 -12.69 -1.56 10.63
CA PRO A 169 -11.44 -2.10 10.10
C PRO A 169 -11.37 -2.08 8.57
N ALA A 170 -10.14 -2.08 8.06
CA ALA A 170 -9.83 -2.20 6.64
C ALA A 170 -10.50 -3.43 6.02
N GLN A 171 -10.84 -3.33 4.73
CA GLN A 171 -11.50 -4.41 3.99
C GLN A 171 -10.59 -4.93 2.89
N TRP A 172 -10.45 -6.25 2.76
CA TRP A 172 -9.77 -6.86 1.63
C TRP A 172 -10.76 -7.10 0.50
N LYS A 173 -10.69 -6.27 -0.53
CA LYS A 173 -11.60 -6.27 -1.67
C LYS A 173 -11.03 -7.07 -2.84
N ASP A 174 -11.94 -7.58 -3.66
CA ASP A 174 -11.58 -8.11 -4.97
C ASP A 174 -11.14 -6.93 -5.88
N PRO A 175 -9.96 -6.97 -6.51
CA PRO A 175 -9.52 -5.93 -7.43
C PRO A 175 -10.53 -5.62 -8.54
N ALA A 176 -11.30 -6.62 -9.01
CA ALA A 176 -12.33 -6.42 -10.03
C ALA A 176 -13.53 -5.59 -9.56
N SER A 177 -13.73 -5.44 -8.25
CA SER A 177 -14.76 -4.58 -7.67
C SER A 177 -14.35 -3.11 -7.57
N LEU A 178 -13.09 -2.77 -7.89
CA LEU A 178 -12.55 -1.42 -7.78
C LEU A 178 -12.19 -0.86 -9.16
N VAL A 179 -12.59 0.39 -9.39
CA VAL A 179 -12.16 1.22 -10.50
C VAL A 179 -11.48 2.45 -9.90
N PHE A 180 -10.16 2.53 -10.08
CA PHE A 180 -9.35 3.65 -9.61
C PHE A 180 -9.54 4.84 -10.54
N GLY A 181 -10.21 5.89 -10.07
CA GLY A 181 -10.43 7.11 -10.85
C GLY A 181 -9.27 8.08 -10.70
N LEU A 182 -8.74 8.58 -11.81
CA LEU A 182 -7.65 9.56 -11.83
C LEU A 182 -8.16 10.84 -12.50
N GLY A 183 -8.88 11.65 -11.73
CA GLY A 183 -9.46 12.91 -12.17
C GLY A 183 -8.42 14.03 -12.30
N ASP A 184 -8.89 15.28 -12.29
CA ASP A 184 -8.04 16.47 -12.47
C ASP A 184 -6.95 16.61 -11.40
N ALA A 185 -7.22 16.18 -10.17
CA ALA A 185 -6.23 16.19 -9.10
C ALA A 185 -5.01 15.32 -9.43
N ALA A 186 -5.19 14.23 -10.18
CA ALA A 186 -4.09 13.33 -10.55
C ALA A 186 -3.22 13.89 -11.69
N LYS A 187 -3.58 15.03 -12.32
CA LYS A 187 -2.76 15.61 -13.40
C LYS A 187 -1.42 16.09 -12.86
N ALA A 188 -0.35 15.70 -13.55
CA ALA A 188 1.00 16.18 -13.30
C ALA A 188 1.68 16.54 -14.62
N ASN A 189 2.78 17.28 -14.56
CA ASN A 189 3.61 17.55 -15.72
C ASN A 189 4.98 16.91 -15.53
N LEU A 190 5.30 15.95 -16.39
CA LEU A 190 6.52 15.19 -16.35
C LEU A 190 7.65 15.97 -17.07
N PRO A 191 8.77 16.32 -16.40
CA PRO A 191 9.80 17.18 -17.00
C PRO A 191 10.67 16.47 -18.05
N GLN A 192 10.72 15.13 -18.02
CA GLN A 192 11.49 14.29 -18.95
C GLN A 192 10.80 12.93 -19.11
N ALA A 193 11.01 12.23 -20.22
CA ALA A 193 10.38 10.92 -20.43
C ALA A 193 10.80 9.89 -19.35
N ILE A 194 9.88 8.99 -18.99
CA ILE A 194 10.13 7.83 -18.12
C ILE A 194 9.75 6.57 -18.91
N GLY A 195 10.75 5.82 -19.35
CA GLY A 195 10.53 4.66 -20.22
C GLY A 195 9.69 5.05 -21.45
N PRO A 196 8.54 4.40 -21.70
CA PRO A 196 7.67 4.75 -22.82
C PRO A 196 6.73 5.95 -22.57
N VAL A 197 6.69 6.50 -21.36
CA VAL A 197 5.87 7.68 -21.04
C VAL A 197 6.63 8.95 -21.44
N PRO A 198 6.14 9.75 -22.40
CA PRO A 198 6.82 10.96 -22.84
C PRO A 198 6.75 12.08 -21.78
N ALA A 199 7.66 13.04 -21.86
CA ALA A 199 7.56 14.28 -21.10
C ALA A 199 6.28 15.06 -21.44
N GLY A 200 5.79 15.87 -20.51
CA GLY A 200 4.57 16.67 -20.66
C GLY A 200 3.44 16.22 -19.73
N PRO A 201 2.17 16.52 -20.08
CA PRO A 201 1.03 16.25 -19.22
C PRO A 201 0.79 14.75 -19.05
N VAL A 202 0.62 14.31 -17.80
CA VAL A 202 0.36 12.92 -17.41
C VAL A 202 -0.67 12.87 -16.28
N TRP A 203 -1.15 11.67 -15.96
CA TRP A 203 -1.90 11.40 -14.73
C TRP A 203 -1.09 10.49 -13.83
N MET A 204 -1.03 10.81 -12.54
CA MET A 204 -0.14 10.15 -11.60
C MET A 204 -0.81 9.83 -10.27
N ILE A 205 -0.61 8.60 -9.80
CA ILE A 205 -0.68 8.25 -8.38
C ILE A 205 0.73 8.40 -7.84
N GLY A 206 0.92 9.35 -6.91
CA GLY A 206 2.22 9.59 -6.30
C GLY A 206 2.57 8.57 -5.22
N SER A 207 3.86 8.42 -4.96
CA SER A 207 4.37 7.75 -3.76
C SER A 207 3.95 8.46 -2.46
N THR A 208 3.62 9.76 -2.53
CA THR A 208 3.00 10.52 -1.45
C THR A 208 1.50 10.67 -1.70
N GLN A 209 0.71 10.52 -0.63
CA GLN A 209 -0.74 10.69 -0.70
C GLN A 209 -1.12 12.12 -1.11
N GLN A 210 -2.10 12.23 -2.00
CA GLN A 210 -2.68 13.50 -2.42
C GLN A 210 -4.21 13.43 -2.32
N ALA A 211 -4.83 14.50 -1.81
CA ALA A 211 -6.29 14.61 -1.77
C ALA A 211 -6.88 14.52 -3.19
N GLY A 212 -8.00 13.80 -3.32
CA GLY A 212 -8.65 13.58 -4.62
C GLY A 212 -7.92 12.64 -5.58
N VAL A 213 -6.90 11.92 -5.10
CA VAL A 213 -6.18 10.88 -5.85
C VAL A 213 -6.17 9.59 -5.03
N PRO A 214 -6.49 8.42 -5.62
CA PRO A 214 -6.36 7.16 -4.89
C PRO A 214 -4.89 6.86 -4.64
N TRP A 215 -4.52 6.60 -3.39
CA TRP A 215 -3.13 6.31 -3.02
C TRP A 215 -2.92 4.80 -3.00
N LEU A 216 -2.44 4.28 -4.13
CA LEU A 216 -2.27 2.84 -4.39
C LEU A 216 -0.84 2.38 -4.11
N GLY A 217 -0.68 1.47 -3.16
CA GLY A 217 0.58 0.84 -2.75
C GLY A 217 0.62 -0.67 -2.98
N GLY A 218 1.68 -1.28 -2.45
CA GLY A 218 1.89 -2.72 -2.36
C GLY A 218 2.00 -3.17 -0.90
N ASN A 219 1.38 -4.30 -0.56
CA ASN A 219 1.35 -4.82 0.82
C ASN A 219 1.63 -6.33 0.88
N THR A 220 2.57 -6.73 1.74
CA THR A 220 2.92 -8.12 2.04
C THR A 220 2.70 -8.48 3.52
N GLN A 221 1.82 -7.73 4.20
CA GLN A 221 1.58 -7.80 5.65
C GLN A 221 0.31 -8.59 6.03
N HIS A 222 -0.41 -9.18 5.07
CA HIS A 222 -1.59 -9.97 5.40
C HIS A 222 -1.21 -11.13 6.34
N PRO A 223 -1.90 -11.33 7.49
CA PRO A 223 -1.52 -12.35 8.46
C PRO A 223 -1.38 -13.75 7.86
N SER A 224 -2.33 -14.17 7.00
CA SER A 224 -2.26 -15.49 6.37
C SER A 224 -1.04 -15.65 5.45
N LEU A 225 -0.52 -14.56 4.86
CA LEU A 225 0.68 -14.62 4.04
C LEU A 225 1.91 -14.88 4.92
N LEU A 226 2.05 -14.13 6.02
CA LEU A 226 3.17 -14.25 6.97
C LEU A 226 3.19 -15.61 7.69
N GLU A 227 2.01 -16.15 7.98
CA GLU A 227 1.83 -17.44 8.63
C GLU A 227 2.22 -18.62 7.73
N ASN A 228 2.03 -18.51 6.41
CA ASN A 228 2.11 -19.66 5.50
C ASN A 228 3.25 -19.58 4.46
N THR A 229 3.89 -18.42 4.30
CA THR A 229 4.93 -18.21 3.27
C THR A 229 6.23 -17.66 3.86
N LYS A 230 7.27 -17.58 3.03
CA LYS A 230 8.51 -16.85 3.34
C LYS A 230 8.35 -15.33 3.26
N GLY A 231 7.20 -14.85 2.78
CA GLY A 231 6.74 -13.46 2.89
C GLY A 231 7.15 -12.54 1.74
N ASP A 232 8.29 -12.78 1.08
CA ASP A 232 8.66 -12.00 -0.11
C ASP A 232 7.67 -12.26 -1.25
N VAL A 233 7.21 -11.20 -1.91
CA VAL A 233 6.27 -11.29 -3.02
C VAL A 233 6.85 -10.57 -4.24
N THR A 234 7.09 -11.34 -5.30
CA THR A 234 7.49 -10.79 -6.60
C THR A 234 6.25 -10.47 -7.42
N TRP A 235 6.16 -9.23 -7.88
CA TRP A 235 5.16 -8.76 -8.83
C TRP A 235 5.77 -8.71 -10.23
N ASP A 236 4.99 -9.12 -11.22
CA ASP A 236 5.30 -8.97 -12.63
C ASP A 236 4.03 -8.57 -13.41
N ILE A 237 4.18 -7.76 -14.47
CA ILE A 237 3.02 -7.42 -15.31
C ILE A 237 2.76 -8.54 -16.30
N ALA A 238 1.61 -9.20 -16.14
CA ALA A 238 1.17 -10.31 -16.98
C ALA A 238 0.25 -9.86 -18.14
N GLY A 239 -0.28 -8.63 -18.10
CA GLY A 239 -1.15 -8.11 -19.14
C GLY A 239 -1.41 -6.61 -19.00
N PHE A 240 -1.59 -5.94 -20.14
CA PHE A 240 -1.82 -4.50 -20.18
C PHE A 240 -2.74 -4.12 -21.35
N GLU A 241 -3.82 -3.41 -21.05
CA GLU A 241 -4.72 -2.80 -22.02
C GLU A 241 -4.90 -1.32 -21.66
N GLY A 242 -4.81 -0.42 -22.65
CA GLY A 242 -5.07 1.00 -22.42
C GLY A 242 -4.67 1.87 -23.62
N PRO A 243 -5.16 3.12 -23.67
CA PRO A 243 -4.95 4.03 -24.80
C PRO A 243 -3.54 4.64 -24.88
N GLY A 244 -2.76 4.55 -23.81
CA GLY A 244 -1.43 5.16 -23.71
C GLY A 244 -0.44 4.31 -22.93
N ALA A 245 0.75 4.86 -22.69
CA ALA A 245 1.81 4.22 -21.94
C ALA A 245 1.58 4.35 -20.43
N MET A 246 2.12 3.39 -19.68
CA MET A 246 2.17 3.38 -18.23
C MET A 246 3.59 3.10 -17.74
N ALA A 247 4.00 3.74 -16.65
CA ALA A 247 5.21 3.40 -15.91
C ALA A 247 4.91 3.34 -14.40
N VAL A 248 5.58 2.42 -13.70
CA VAL A 248 5.56 2.29 -12.23
C VAL A 248 6.99 2.32 -11.72
N PHE A 249 7.27 3.17 -10.74
CA PHE A 249 8.62 3.39 -10.24
C PHE A 249 8.61 3.80 -8.76
N THR A 250 9.70 3.52 -8.04
CA THR A 250 9.88 4.06 -6.68
C THR A 250 10.18 5.55 -6.74
N GLN A 251 9.96 6.22 -5.62
CA GLN A 251 10.32 7.63 -5.48
C GLN A 251 11.83 7.83 -5.72
N GLY A 252 12.19 8.85 -6.52
CA GLY A 252 13.60 9.17 -6.80
C GLY A 252 14.34 9.67 -5.57
N GLY A 253 15.67 9.55 -5.55
CA GLY A 253 16.49 10.21 -4.54
C GLY A 253 16.61 11.73 -4.75
N LEU A 254 17.35 12.41 -3.88
CA LEU A 254 17.62 13.84 -4.02
C LEU A 254 18.27 14.14 -5.38
N GLY A 255 17.65 15.02 -6.18
CA GLY A 255 18.14 15.39 -7.52
C GLY A 255 17.75 14.42 -8.64
N GLN A 256 17.01 13.34 -8.34
CA GLN A 256 16.47 12.42 -9.33
C GLN A 256 14.96 12.61 -9.50
N VAL A 257 14.47 12.55 -10.74
CA VAL A 257 13.03 12.70 -11.03
C VAL A 257 12.25 11.41 -10.71
N VAL A 258 12.89 10.26 -10.88
CA VAL A 258 12.32 8.93 -10.58
C VAL A 258 13.36 8.03 -9.91
N GLY A 259 12.89 7.02 -9.18
CA GLY A 259 13.72 5.99 -8.57
C GLY A 259 13.80 4.74 -9.45
N GLU A 260 13.82 3.59 -8.80
CA GLU A 260 13.84 2.27 -9.44
C GLU A 260 12.55 2.06 -10.26
N GLN A 261 12.70 1.72 -11.54
CA GLN A 261 11.58 1.35 -12.38
C GLN A 261 11.14 -0.09 -12.06
N TRP A 262 9.86 -0.26 -11.71
CA TRP A 262 9.25 -1.58 -11.51
C TRP A 262 8.70 -2.13 -12.81
N PHE A 263 7.84 -1.35 -13.47
CA PHE A 263 7.07 -1.78 -14.63
C PHE A 263 6.98 -0.69 -15.68
N THR A 264 6.93 -1.11 -16.94
CA THR A 264 6.57 -0.24 -18.06
C THR A 264 5.63 -0.97 -19.00
N ALA A 265 4.70 -0.25 -19.61
CA ALA A 265 3.80 -0.80 -20.60
C ALA A 265 3.43 0.25 -21.65
N ALA A 266 3.35 -0.18 -22.91
CA ALA A 266 2.91 0.61 -24.07
C ALA A 266 2.53 -0.33 -25.21
N ASP A 267 1.58 0.10 -26.05
CA ASP A 267 1.19 -0.62 -27.29
C ASP A 267 0.87 -2.11 -27.06
N GLY A 268 0.16 -2.42 -25.97
CA GLY A 268 -0.23 -3.79 -25.59
C GLY A 268 0.92 -4.67 -25.09
N LYS A 269 2.13 -4.12 -24.95
CA LYS A 269 3.29 -4.81 -24.38
C LYS A 269 3.56 -4.28 -22.98
N ALA A 270 3.93 -5.18 -22.08
CA ALA A 270 4.34 -4.84 -20.72
C ALA A 270 5.59 -5.61 -20.33
N GLN A 271 6.42 -4.99 -19.50
CA GLN A 271 7.65 -5.58 -18.99
C GLN A 271 7.98 -5.04 -17.61
N GLY A 272 8.81 -5.81 -16.89
CA GLY A 272 9.30 -5.46 -15.56
C GLY A 272 8.81 -6.40 -14.48
N SER A 273 9.57 -6.46 -13.40
CA SER A 273 9.33 -7.29 -12.23
C SER A 273 9.93 -6.60 -11.02
N HIS A 274 9.29 -6.67 -9.86
CA HIS A 274 9.84 -6.15 -8.61
C HIS A 274 9.46 -7.05 -7.44
N THR A 275 10.38 -7.25 -6.49
CA THR A 275 10.13 -8.05 -5.28
C THR A 275 9.93 -7.15 -4.09
N ILE A 276 8.74 -7.20 -3.51
CA ILE A 276 8.43 -6.53 -2.26
C ILE A 276 8.82 -7.47 -1.10
N PRO A 277 9.68 -7.04 -0.16
CA PRO A 277 10.10 -7.89 0.95
C PRO A 277 8.92 -8.32 1.84
N ALA A 278 9.12 -9.39 2.59
CA ALA A 278 8.18 -9.85 3.60
C ALA A 278 7.76 -8.76 4.59
N ASN A 279 6.50 -8.81 5.03
CA ASN A 279 5.95 -7.93 6.07
C ASN A 279 6.18 -6.43 5.79
N SER A 280 6.13 -6.04 4.53
CA SER A 280 6.43 -4.69 4.06
C SER A 280 5.22 -4.04 3.41
N HIS A 281 5.29 -2.71 3.41
CA HIS A 281 4.31 -1.82 2.84
C HIS A 281 5.05 -0.75 2.05
N VAL A 282 4.63 -0.47 0.82
CA VAL A 282 5.36 0.41 -0.11
C VAL A 282 4.42 1.17 -1.02
N HIS A 283 4.79 2.39 -1.41
CA HIS A 283 4.04 3.20 -2.38
C HIS A 283 4.93 3.60 -3.56
N PRO A 284 4.93 2.82 -4.66
CA PRO A 284 5.49 3.30 -5.91
C PRO A 284 4.58 4.39 -6.51
N SER A 285 5.15 5.16 -7.42
CA SER A 285 4.40 6.06 -8.28
C SER A 285 3.87 5.31 -9.50
N TRP A 286 2.62 5.55 -9.89
CA TRP A 286 2.01 5.03 -11.12
C TRP A 286 1.73 6.21 -12.05
N VAL A 287 2.19 6.16 -13.30
CA VAL A 287 2.03 7.25 -14.26
C VAL A 287 1.40 6.74 -15.55
N PHE A 288 0.44 7.48 -16.07
CA PHE A 288 -0.29 7.20 -17.31
C PHE A 288 -0.18 8.38 -18.29
N SER A 289 0.09 8.09 -19.56
CA SER A 289 0.35 9.15 -20.57
C SER A 289 -0.88 9.71 -21.26
N LYS A 290 -2.05 9.04 -21.18
CA LYS A 290 -3.28 9.46 -21.86
C LYS A 290 -4.51 9.19 -20.99
N PRO A 291 -5.61 9.94 -21.18
CA PRO A 291 -6.89 9.63 -20.55
C PRO A 291 -7.54 8.40 -21.20
N GLY A 292 -8.38 7.70 -20.43
CA GLY A 292 -9.18 6.56 -20.84
C GLY A 292 -9.10 5.37 -19.87
N ALA A 293 -9.72 4.25 -20.24
CA ALA A 293 -9.74 3.05 -19.41
C ALA A 293 -8.46 2.24 -19.59
N TYR A 294 -7.88 1.80 -18.47
CA TYR A 294 -6.72 0.91 -18.44
C TYR A 294 -7.03 -0.33 -17.61
N LYS A 295 -6.54 -1.48 -18.06
CA LYS A 295 -6.49 -2.73 -17.30
C LYS A 295 -5.06 -3.20 -17.17
N VAL A 296 -4.62 -3.40 -15.94
CA VAL A 296 -3.25 -3.82 -15.62
C VAL A 296 -3.34 -5.14 -14.87
N THR A 297 -2.96 -6.24 -15.54
CA THR A 297 -2.91 -7.56 -14.91
C THR A 297 -1.54 -7.74 -14.26
N VAL A 298 -1.53 -7.91 -12.94
CA VAL A 298 -0.32 -8.16 -12.17
C VAL A 298 -0.36 -9.59 -11.68
N ARG A 299 0.69 -10.35 -11.98
CA ARG A 299 0.94 -11.65 -11.39
C ARG A 299 1.84 -11.47 -10.17
N GLN A 300 1.47 -12.13 -9.09
CA GLN A 300 2.20 -12.19 -7.84
C GLN A 300 2.73 -13.62 -7.67
N THR A 301 3.97 -13.75 -7.21
CA THR A 301 4.56 -15.03 -6.85
C THR A 301 5.24 -14.94 -5.49
N THR A 302 5.18 -16.02 -4.73
CA THR A 302 5.86 -16.15 -3.43
C THR A 302 6.25 -17.61 -3.20
N THR A 303 6.94 -17.89 -2.09
CA THR A 303 7.34 -19.25 -1.70
C THR A 303 6.66 -19.63 -0.39
N ALA A 304 5.90 -20.73 -0.39
CA ALA A 304 5.34 -21.32 0.81
C ALA A 304 6.45 -21.70 1.81
N LYS A 305 6.12 -21.82 3.10
CA LYS A 305 7.10 -22.32 4.11
C LYS A 305 7.59 -23.73 3.78
N GLY A 306 6.77 -24.55 3.12
CA GLY A 306 7.14 -25.87 2.58
C GLY A 306 8.05 -25.83 1.35
N GLY A 307 8.38 -24.65 0.81
CA GLY A 307 9.28 -24.48 -0.34
C GLY A 307 8.60 -24.41 -1.71
N GLU A 308 7.30 -24.70 -1.79
CA GLU A 308 6.52 -24.61 -3.03
C GLU A 308 6.38 -23.16 -3.51
N LYS A 309 6.47 -22.94 -4.83
CA LYS A 309 6.18 -21.64 -5.45
C LYS A 309 4.67 -21.48 -5.60
N LEU A 310 4.13 -20.44 -4.97
CA LEU A 310 2.73 -20.06 -5.09
C LEU A 310 2.60 -18.91 -6.10
N THR A 311 1.55 -18.93 -6.90
CA THR A 311 1.27 -17.92 -7.92
C THR A 311 -0.20 -17.52 -7.87
N GLY A 312 -0.47 -16.25 -8.11
CA GLY A 312 -1.82 -15.71 -8.28
C GLY A 312 -1.76 -14.46 -9.13
N GLN A 313 -2.86 -14.07 -9.76
CA GLN A 313 -2.91 -12.85 -10.57
C GLN A 313 -4.27 -12.16 -10.42
N ALA A 314 -4.27 -10.84 -10.56
CA ALA A 314 -5.49 -10.06 -10.64
C ALA A 314 -5.31 -8.84 -11.54
N THR A 315 -6.43 -8.29 -11.99
CA THR A 315 -6.44 -7.09 -12.84
C THR A 315 -6.86 -5.88 -12.02
N LEU A 316 -6.04 -4.84 -12.04
CA LEU A 316 -6.38 -3.52 -11.55
C LEU A 316 -7.01 -2.71 -12.70
N THR A 317 -8.12 -2.05 -12.44
CA THR A 317 -8.82 -1.22 -13.43
C THR A 317 -8.69 0.26 -13.08
N PHE A 318 -8.25 1.08 -14.03
CA PHE A 318 -8.12 2.52 -13.87
C PHE A 318 -8.99 3.25 -14.89
N ASN A 319 -9.61 4.35 -14.47
CA ASN A 319 -10.25 5.31 -15.36
C ASN A 319 -9.46 6.63 -15.32
N VAL A 320 -8.56 6.81 -16.28
CA VAL A 320 -7.64 7.96 -16.34
C VAL A 320 -8.32 9.16 -16.98
N GLY A 321 -8.22 10.33 -16.33
CA GLY A 321 -8.96 11.53 -16.72
C GLY A 321 -10.45 11.48 -16.35
N GLY A 322 -10.89 10.48 -15.59
CA GLY A 322 -12.28 10.28 -15.19
C GLY A 322 -12.42 9.84 -13.74
N SER A 323 -13.59 9.32 -13.39
CA SER A 323 -13.92 8.82 -12.06
C SER A 323 -14.20 7.31 -12.06
N GLY A 324 -14.07 6.70 -10.89
CA GLY A 324 -14.49 5.35 -10.58
C GLY A 324 -15.10 5.32 -9.17
N ASN A 325 -15.03 4.17 -8.50
CA ASN A 325 -15.47 4.02 -7.10
C ASN A 325 -14.31 4.08 -6.08
N ALA A 326 -13.08 4.20 -6.56
CA ALA A 326 -11.86 4.43 -5.78
C ALA A 326 -11.15 5.70 -6.28
N ASN A 327 -11.74 6.87 -6.03
CA ASN A 327 -11.22 8.16 -6.50
C ASN A 327 -10.27 8.83 -5.49
N GLU A 328 -10.32 8.41 -4.24
CA GLU A 328 -9.49 8.90 -3.15
C GLU A 328 -9.45 7.86 -2.03
N GLY A 329 -8.46 7.98 -1.15
CA GLY A 329 -8.24 7.06 -0.04
C GLY A 329 -6.93 6.29 -0.16
N HIS A 330 -6.70 5.39 0.79
CA HIS A 330 -5.52 4.55 0.87
C HIS A 330 -5.88 3.12 0.47
N PHE A 331 -5.10 2.58 -0.46
CA PHE A 331 -5.32 1.26 -1.04
C PHE A 331 -4.00 0.54 -1.21
N ASP A 332 -3.96 -0.73 -0.86
CA ASP A 332 -2.77 -1.54 -1.11
C ASP A 332 -3.12 -2.79 -1.86
N PHE A 333 -2.53 -2.95 -3.04
CA PHE A 333 -2.58 -4.23 -3.72
C PHE A 333 -1.66 -5.20 -2.97
N GLY A 334 -2.23 -6.27 -2.44
CA GLY A 334 -1.51 -7.21 -1.60
C GLY A 334 -1.91 -8.64 -1.90
N THR A 335 -1.40 -9.56 -1.08
CA THR A 335 -1.50 -11.00 -1.33
C THR A 335 -2.10 -11.70 -0.13
N VAL A 336 -3.11 -12.54 -0.36
CA VAL A 336 -3.73 -13.40 0.66
C VAL A 336 -3.39 -14.84 0.35
N PHE A 337 -2.91 -15.60 1.35
CA PHE A 337 -2.75 -17.05 1.20
C PHE A 337 -4.12 -17.73 1.13
N ASP A 338 -4.30 -18.60 0.15
CA ASP A 338 -5.50 -19.42 -0.02
C ASP A 338 -5.14 -20.90 0.13
N PRO A 339 -5.50 -21.55 1.26
CA PRO A 339 -5.19 -22.96 1.49
C PRO A 339 -5.93 -23.91 0.54
N LYS A 340 -7.06 -23.47 -0.02
CA LYS A 340 -7.81 -24.26 -1.01
C LYS A 340 -7.19 -24.08 -2.39
N GLY A 341 -6.76 -22.85 -2.69
CA GLY A 341 -6.13 -22.46 -3.94
C GLY A 341 -6.95 -22.84 -5.18
N SER A 342 -6.28 -22.99 -6.32
CA SER A 342 -6.95 -23.32 -7.59
C SER A 342 -7.02 -24.83 -7.78
N CYS A 343 -8.23 -25.31 -8.00
CA CYS A 343 -8.50 -26.71 -8.26
C CYS A 343 -8.31 -27.02 -9.74
N SER A 344 -7.48 -28.00 -10.07
CA SER A 344 -7.43 -28.55 -11.43
C SER A 344 -8.36 -29.75 -11.49
N SER A 345 -9.47 -29.64 -12.24
CA SER A 345 -10.21 -30.83 -12.64
C SER A 345 -9.36 -31.56 -13.68
N GLY A 346 -8.81 -32.72 -13.33
CA GLY A 346 -8.12 -33.60 -14.28
C GLY A 346 -9.09 -34.10 -15.34
N GLY A 347 -9.32 -33.29 -16.37
CA GLY A 347 -10.16 -33.62 -17.53
C GLY A 347 -9.39 -33.31 -18.80
N ALA A 348 -8.87 -34.35 -19.45
CA ALA A 348 -8.28 -34.24 -20.77
C ALA A 348 -9.38 -33.91 -21.80
N GLY A 349 -9.15 -32.85 -22.59
CA GLY A 349 -9.71 -32.66 -23.93
C GLY A 349 -11.11 -32.01 -24.02
N ALA A 350 -11.18 -30.79 -24.54
CA ALA A 350 -11.65 -30.54 -25.91
C ALA A 350 -11.69 -29.03 -26.19
N ALA A 351 -11.08 -28.65 -27.31
CA ALA A 351 -11.31 -27.37 -27.97
C ALA A 351 -12.67 -27.37 -28.67
N GLY A 352 -13.32 -26.21 -28.72
CA GLY A 352 -14.56 -25.92 -29.45
C GLY A 352 -15.44 -25.00 -28.58
N GLY A 353 -15.90 -23.83 -28.98
CA GLY A 353 -16.10 -23.27 -30.30
C GLY A 353 -17.45 -22.55 -30.29
N ALA A 354 -17.39 -21.22 -30.14
CA ALA A 354 -18.31 -20.21 -30.69
C ALA A 354 -19.81 -20.13 -30.28
N THR A 355 -20.25 -18.85 -30.21
CA THR A 355 -21.63 -18.30 -30.42
C THR A 355 -22.72 -18.61 -29.37
N GLY A 356 -23.61 -17.71 -28.96
CA GLY A 356 -23.91 -16.33 -29.33
C GLY A 356 -25.37 -15.99 -28.98
N GLY A 357 -25.63 -14.78 -28.48
CA GLY A 357 -26.87 -14.00 -28.70
C GLY A 357 -28.10 -14.23 -27.80
N GLY A 358 -28.67 -13.11 -27.29
CA GLY A 358 -30.09 -12.81 -27.51
C GLY A 358 -31.06 -12.74 -26.32
N GLU A 359 -31.21 -11.54 -25.78
CA GLU A 359 -32.34 -10.85 -25.12
C GLU A 359 -33.75 -11.48 -24.93
N ALA A 360 -34.25 -11.24 -23.69
CA ALA A 360 -35.48 -10.52 -23.28
C ALA A 360 -36.89 -11.16 -23.17
N ALA A 361 -37.48 -10.85 -22.00
CA ALA A 361 -38.89 -10.57 -21.64
C ALA A 361 -39.90 -11.74 -21.53
N GLU A 362 -40.96 -11.71 -20.71
CA GLU A 362 -41.38 -11.07 -19.45
C GLU A 362 -42.77 -11.68 -19.10
N GLY A 363 -43.11 -11.82 -17.80
CA GLY A 363 -44.50 -11.90 -17.25
C GLY A 363 -45.16 -13.29 -17.22
N GLY A 364 -45.86 -13.78 -16.20
CA GLY A 364 -46.31 -13.37 -14.85
C GLY A 364 -46.95 -14.65 -14.23
N ALA A 365 -47.45 -14.79 -13.00
CA ALA A 365 -47.78 -13.89 -11.91
C ALA A 365 -47.78 -14.69 -10.58
N GLU A 366 -47.97 -13.94 -9.50
CA GLU A 366 -47.76 -14.21 -8.07
C GLU A 366 -48.64 -15.27 -7.38
N ALA A 367 -48.15 -15.75 -6.23
CA ALA A 367 -48.97 -16.05 -5.07
C ALA A 367 -48.39 -15.36 -3.82
N VAL A 368 -49.25 -14.53 -3.21
CA VAL A 368 -49.03 -13.60 -2.08
C VAL A 368 -49.18 -14.30 -0.73
N ARG A 369 -48.38 -13.89 0.27
CA ARG A 369 -48.76 -13.62 1.69
C ARG A 369 -47.69 -12.71 2.32
N GLU A 370 -47.91 -11.39 2.32
CA GLU A 370 -48.48 -10.56 3.41
C GLU A 370 -47.66 -10.44 4.71
N GLY A 371 -47.20 -9.21 4.93
CA GLY A 371 -46.52 -8.66 6.11
C GLY A 371 -46.41 -7.13 5.97
N SER A 372 -47.57 -6.50 5.79
CA SER A 372 -47.90 -5.06 5.74
C SER A 372 -47.58 -4.33 7.07
N LEU A 373 -47.34 -3.03 7.25
CA LEU A 373 -47.26 -1.78 6.44
C LEU A 373 -46.66 -0.69 7.36
N ALA A 374 -45.74 0.16 6.87
CA ALA A 374 -45.87 1.60 6.62
C ALA A 374 -46.32 2.52 7.78
N GLU A 375 -45.50 3.52 8.10
CA GLU A 375 -46.01 4.85 8.46
C GLU A 375 -45.08 5.96 7.94
N THR A 376 -45.66 6.81 7.11
CA THR A 376 -45.14 8.09 6.60
C THR A 376 -45.61 9.23 7.50
N GLY A 377 -44.74 10.17 7.86
CA GLY A 377 -45.20 11.35 8.61
C GLY A 377 -44.12 12.41 8.89
N THR A 378 -44.09 13.43 8.04
CA THR A 378 -43.33 14.69 8.07
C THR A 378 -43.69 15.59 9.27
N THR A 379 -42.74 16.21 9.98
CA THR A 379 -42.37 17.66 10.08
C THR A 379 -41.93 17.90 11.54
N VAL A 380 -40.90 18.69 11.88
CA VAL A 380 -40.89 20.15 11.95
C VAL A 380 -39.44 20.66 11.93
N MET A 381 -39.24 21.71 11.13
CA MET A 381 -38.05 22.56 11.01
C MET A 381 -37.83 23.43 12.26
N THR A 382 -36.61 23.50 12.78
CA THR A 382 -36.05 24.74 13.37
C THR A 382 -34.53 24.82 13.18
N LEU A 383 -34.14 25.66 12.22
CA LEU A 383 -32.83 26.30 12.01
C LEU A 383 -32.37 27.11 13.26
N PRO A 384 -31.05 27.41 13.46
CA PRO A 384 -30.28 28.13 12.45
C PRO A 384 -28.82 27.68 12.21
N PHE A 385 -28.52 27.52 10.91
CA PHE A 385 -27.23 27.90 10.33
C PHE A 385 -27.10 29.42 10.37
N ALA A 386 -26.26 29.94 11.26
CA ALA A 386 -25.90 31.36 11.29
C ALA A 386 -24.50 31.58 11.89
N VAL A 387 -23.43 31.00 11.32
CA VAL A 387 -22.04 31.48 11.58
C VAL A 387 -21.09 31.38 10.37
N LEU A 388 -21.31 30.53 9.37
CA LEU A 388 -20.29 30.33 8.31
C LEU A 388 -20.25 31.39 7.19
N GLY A 389 -21.05 32.46 7.28
CA GLY A 389 -21.09 33.56 6.30
C GLY A 389 -20.26 34.80 6.64
N LEU A 390 -19.77 34.95 7.87
CA LEU A 390 -19.03 36.15 8.30
C LEU A 390 -17.50 36.01 8.22
N GLY A 391 -16.97 34.78 8.19
CA GLY A 391 -15.52 34.55 8.09
C GLY A 391 -14.93 34.88 6.71
N ILE A 392 -15.72 34.72 5.64
CA ILE A 392 -15.26 34.93 4.26
C ILE A 392 -15.23 36.42 3.89
N LEU A 393 -16.13 37.24 4.46
CA LEU A 393 -16.13 38.70 4.21
C LEU A 393 -15.02 39.44 4.98
N VAL A 394 -14.68 39.02 6.20
CA VAL A 394 -13.61 39.68 6.99
C VAL A 394 -12.21 39.31 6.49
N PHE A 395 -12.00 38.08 6.01
CA PHE A 395 -10.70 37.66 5.45
C PHE A 395 -10.46 38.20 4.03
N GLY A 396 -11.52 38.30 3.22
CA GLY A 396 -11.46 38.89 1.87
C GLY A 396 -11.15 40.38 1.87
N ALA A 397 -11.77 41.15 2.77
CA ALA A 397 -11.48 42.59 2.89
C ALA A 397 -10.06 42.87 3.44
N GLY A 398 -9.56 42.02 4.33
CA GLY A 398 -8.22 42.16 4.91
C GLY A 398 -7.09 42.00 3.89
N LEU A 399 -7.21 41.05 2.95
CA LEU A 399 -6.21 40.83 1.89
C LEU A 399 -6.22 41.94 0.83
N VAL A 400 -7.39 42.48 0.48
CA VAL A 400 -7.48 43.61 -0.48
C VAL A 400 -6.93 44.91 0.13
N PHE A 401 -7.15 45.16 1.43
CA PHE A 401 -6.57 46.33 2.10
C PHE A 401 -5.04 46.22 2.29
N LEU A 402 -4.52 45.01 2.50
CA LEU A 402 -3.07 44.79 2.60
C LEU A 402 -2.38 45.00 1.25
N ASP A 403 -2.96 44.50 0.15
CA ASP A 403 -2.41 44.67 -1.21
C ASP A 403 -2.43 46.15 -1.64
N ALA A 404 -3.52 46.89 -1.37
CA ALA A 404 -3.61 48.32 -1.66
C ALA A 404 -2.56 49.16 -0.89
N ARG A 405 -2.30 48.82 0.39
CA ARG A 405 -1.35 49.55 1.25
C ARG A 405 0.11 49.21 0.95
N LEU A 406 0.40 48.01 0.43
CA LEU A 406 1.72 47.63 -0.06
C LEU A 406 2.03 48.31 -1.39
N ARG A 407 1.06 48.38 -2.31
CA ARG A 407 1.21 49.10 -3.59
C ARG A 407 1.42 50.60 -3.40
N SER A 408 0.71 51.23 -2.44
CA SER A 408 0.91 52.66 -2.18
C SER A 408 2.32 52.96 -1.63
N LYS A 409 2.85 52.12 -0.73
CA LYS A 409 4.19 52.27 -0.16
C LYS A 409 5.30 52.02 -1.19
N LEU A 410 5.10 51.09 -2.12
CA LEU A 410 6.04 50.83 -3.22
C LEU A 410 6.09 52.00 -4.21
N LEU A 411 4.96 52.64 -4.49
CA LEU A 411 4.91 53.83 -5.36
C LEU A 411 5.55 55.07 -4.71
N THR A 412 5.43 55.25 -3.39
CA THR A 412 6.12 56.35 -2.68
C THR A 412 7.63 56.14 -2.59
N ALA A 413 8.09 54.89 -2.48
CA ALA A 413 9.52 54.55 -2.42
C ALA A 413 10.22 54.70 -3.79
N VAL A 414 9.50 54.53 -4.90
CA VAL A 414 10.03 54.71 -6.26
C VAL A 414 9.93 56.18 -6.72
N GLY A 415 8.94 56.94 -6.24
CA GLY A 415 8.79 58.37 -6.54
C GLY A 415 9.77 59.31 -5.82
N ALA A 416 10.46 58.84 -4.77
CA ALA A 416 11.43 59.64 -4.01
C ALA A 416 12.88 59.58 -4.54
N ARG A 417 13.10 58.93 -5.70
CA ARG A 417 14.36 59.00 -6.46
C ARG A 417 14.10 59.56 -7.86
N ARG A 418 13.87 60.86 -7.95
CA ARG A 418 14.26 61.69 -9.09
C ARG A 418 14.72 63.04 -8.59
#